data_AF-A0A9P4GDP9-F1
#
_entry.id   AF-A0A9P4GDP9-F1
#
_cell.length_a   1.000
_cell.length_b   1.000
_cell.length_c   1.000
_cell.angle_alpha   90.00
_cell.angle_beta   90.00
_cell.angle_gamma   90.00
#
_symmetry.space_group_name_H-M   'P 1'
#
loop_
_entity.id
_entity.type
_entity.pdbx_description
1 polymer ?
#
loop_
_entity_poly.entity_id
_entity_poly.type
_entity_poly.pdbx_seq_one_letter_code
_entity_poly.pdbx_strand_id
1 'polypeptide(L)'
;MASTNPANFANLPKDELREIAAKGGHASHGSPEHDEPAHADRNPDGTFTKGSELAKELGSKGGHVAHEHQVEKAETEESGRNPDGTFKEGSKLAHDLGVKGGHASHQQ
;
A
#
# COMPACT_ATOMS: atom_id res chain seq x y z
N MET A 1 -19.01 -18.98 -19.93
CA MET A 1 -17.95 -19.97 -19.68
C MET A 1 -17.41 -19.81 -18.27
N ALA A 2 -18.14 -20.34 -17.27
CA ALA A 2 -17.65 -20.54 -15.90
C ALA A 2 -17.05 -21.95 -15.70
N SER A 3 -17.00 -22.74 -16.77
CA SER A 3 -16.88 -24.20 -16.76
C SER A 3 -15.46 -24.73 -16.96
N THR A 4 -14.48 -23.90 -17.30
CA THR A 4 -13.08 -24.33 -17.55
C THR A 4 -12.23 -24.43 -16.29
N ASN A 5 -12.68 -23.83 -15.17
CA ASN A 5 -12.09 -24.01 -13.85
C ASN A 5 -13.18 -24.43 -12.85
N PRO A 6 -13.26 -25.72 -12.46
CA PRO A 6 -14.28 -26.18 -11.53
C PRO A 6 -14.14 -25.55 -10.13
N ALA A 7 -12.97 -24.97 -9.80
CA ALA A 7 -12.68 -24.33 -8.52
C ALA A 7 -12.84 -22.80 -8.54
N ASN A 8 -13.61 -22.22 -9.47
CA ASN A 8 -13.89 -20.78 -9.45
C ASN A 8 -15.01 -20.41 -8.46
N PHE A 9 -15.09 -19.14 -8.08
CA PHE A 9 -16.15 -18.63 -7.20
C PHE A 9 -17.56 -18.80 -7.77
N ALA A 10 -17.70 -18.86 -9.10
CA ALA A 10 -19.00 -19.06 -9.75
C ALA A 10 -19.55 -20.49 -9.57
N ASN A 11 -18.68 -21.45 -9.28
CA ASN A 11 -19.02 -22.86 -9.04
C ASN A 11 -19.06 -23.20 -7.54
N LEU A 12 -18.78 -22.23 -6.65
CA LEU A 12 -18.74 -22.43 -5.20
C LEU A 12 -20.16 -22.28 -4.59
N PRO A 13 -20.57 -23.13 -3.63
CA PRO A 13 -21.84 -22.96 -2.93
C PRO A 13 -21.87 -21.63 -2.16
N LYS A 14 -23.07 -21.03 -2.06
CA LYS A 14 -23.27 -19.70 -1.47
C LYS A 14 -22.77 -19.58 -0.03
N ASP A 15 -22.87 -20.67 0.74
CA ASP A 15 -22.48 -20.70 2.14
C ASP A 15 -20.95 -20.62 2.30
N GLU A 16 -20.19 -21.38 1.50
CA GLU A 16 -18.72 -21.31 1.47
C GLU A 16 -18.23 -19.96 0.94
N LEU A 17 -18.90 -19.42 -0.08
CA LEU A 17 -18.59 -18.11 -0.65
C LEU A 17 -18.78 -16.99 0.39
N ARG A 18 -19.84 -17.10 1.19
CA ARG A 18 -20.12 -16.19 2.31
C ARG A 18 -19.07 -16.31 3.41
N GLU A 19 -18.64 -17.52 3.75
CA GLU A 19 -17.59 -17.75 4.74
C GLU A 19 -16.24 -17.17 4.28
N ILE A 20 -15.85 -17.37 3.01
CA ILE A 20 -14.61 -16.82 2.44
C ILE A 20 -14.67 -15.29 2.39
N ALA A 21 -15.79 -14.71 1.96
CA ALA A 21 -15.98 -13.26 1.97
C ALA A 21 -15.92 -12.69 3.40
N ALA A 22 -16.51 -13.39 4.37
CA ALA A 22 -16.46 -13.01 5.77
C ALA A 22 -15.02 -13.02 6.31
N LYS A 23 -14.20 -14.03 5.98
CA LYS A 23 -12.78 -14.09 6.38
C LYS A 23 -11.99 -12.86 5.93
N GLY A 24 -12.28 -12.31 4.76
CA GLY A 24 -11.68 -11.05 4.28
C GLY A 24 -12.04 -9.84 5.14
N GLY A 25 -13.30 -9.72 5.57
CA GLY A 25 -13.75 -8.64 6.46
C GLY A 25 -13.26 -8.78 7.91
N HIS A 26 -13.08 -10.01 8.39
CA HIS A 26 -12.58 -10.29 9.74
C HIS A 26 -11.11 -9.90 9.91
N ALA A 27 -10.29 -9.97 8.86
CA ALA A 27 -8.89 -9.52 8.93
C ALA A 27 -8.77 -7.99 9.13
N SER A 28 -9.79 -7.23 8.71
CA SER A 28 -9.81 -5.75 8.86
C SER A 28 -10.56 -5.27 10.10
N HIS A 29 -11.37 -6.14 10.74
CA HIS A 29 -12.25 -5.81 11.88
C HIS A 29 -12.16 -6.80 13.06
N GLY A 30 -11.13 -7.64 13.11
CA GLY A 30 -11.04 -8.77 14.02
C GLY A 30 -10.61 -8.43 15.45
N SER A 31 -11.46 -7.73 16.19
CA SER A 31 -11.66 -7.96 17.63
C SER A 31 -13.15 -7.75 17.95
N PRO A 32 -13.98 -8.81 17.99
CA PRO A 32 -15.34 -8.75 18.52
C PRO A 32 -15.39 -8.75 20.05
N GLU A 33 -14.32 -8.31 20.71
CA GLU A 33 -14.24 -8.05 22.15
C GLU A 33 -13.57 -6.68 22.32
N HIS A 34 -14.37 -5.61 22.33
CA HIS A 34 -13.98 -4.35 22.96
C HIS A 34 -14.69 -4.27 24.32
N ASP A 35 -14.40 -5.26 25.16
CA ASP A 35 -14.26 -5.06 26.61
C ASP A 35 -12.79 -4.69 26.95
N GLU A 36 -12.04 -4.19 25.96
CA GLU A 36 -10.77 -3.52 26.20
C GLU A 36 -11.07 -2.11 26.75
N PRO A 37 -10.37 -1.69 27.81
CA PRO A 37 -10.65 -0.43 28.48
C PRO A 37 -10.60 0.67 27.43
N ALA A 38 -11.68 1.46 27.34
CA ALA A 38 -11.78 2.62 26.46
C ALA A 38 -10.41 3.31 26.40
N HIS A 39 -9.66 3.06 25.32
CA HIS A 39 -8.36 3.69 25.17
C HIS A 39 -8.66 5.18 25.20
N ALA A 40 -8.00 5.93 26.10
CA ALA A 40 -8.28 7.36 26.27
C ALA A 40 -8.19 8.15 24.94
N ASP A 41 -7.52 7.56 23.95
CA ASP A 41 -7.31 8.07 22.60
C ASP A 41 -8.36 7.62 21.57
N ARG A 42 -9.43 6.89 21.95
CA ARG A 42 -10.50 6.43 21.03
C ARG A 42 -11.91 6.80 21.51
N ASN A 43 -12.72 7.27 20.56
CA ASN A 43 -14.15 7.53 20.71
C ASN A 43 -14.94 6.21 20.70
N PRO A 44 -16.17 6.19 21.25
CA PRO A 44 -17.04 5.00 21.22
C PRO A 44 -17.47 4.58 19.80
N ASP A 45 -17.33 5.47 18.81
CA ASP A 45 -17.58 5.15 17.39
C ASP A 45 -16.35 4.53 16.69
N GLY A 46 -15.26 4.26 17.43
CA GLY A 46 -14.02 3.67 16.93
C GLY A 46 -13.05 4.67 16.29
N THR A 47 -13.43 5.95 16.16
CA THR A 47 -12.52 7.00 15.66
C THR A 47 -11.53 7.44 16.74
N PHE A 48 -10.42 8.06 16.36
CA PHE A 48 -9.51 8.65 17.33
C PHE A 48 -10.11 9.89 17.99
N THR A 49 -9.85 10.08 19.29
CA THR A 49 -10.20 11.33 19.96
C THR A 49 -9.39 12.48 19.37
N LYS A 50 -10.05 13.62 19.14
CA LYS A 50 -9.41 14.80 18.55
C LYS A 50 -8.31 15.32 19.47
N GLY A 51 -7.09 15.34 18.96
CA GLY A 51 -5.92 15.83 19.71
C GLY A 51 -5.23 14.77 20.57
N SER A 52 -5.58 13.48 20.43
CA SER A 52 -4.79 12.40 21.03
C SER A 52 -3.38 12.35 20.44
N GLU A 53 -2.40 12.06 21.29
CA GLU A 53 -1.01 11.85 20.85
C GLU A 53 -0.91 10.64 19.91
N LEU A 54 -1.71 9.60 20.16
CA LEU A 54 -1.79 8.42 19.29
C LEU A 54 -2.23 8.77 17.86
N ALA A 55 -3.27 9.60 17.71
CA ALA A 55 -3.72 10.05 16.39
C ALA A 55 -2.66 10.90 15.69
N LYS A 56 -1.95 11.73 16.45
CA LYS A 56 -0.89 12.60 15.92
C LYS A 56 0.32 11.80 15.45
N GLU A 57 0.76 10.82 16.22
CA GLU A 57 1.88 9.93 15.87
C GLU A 57 1.54 9.03 14.67
N LEU A 58 0.35 8.42 14.65
CA LEU A 58 -0.06 7.57 13.53
C LEU A 58 -0.39 8.40 12.29
N GLY A 59 -0.97 9.58 12.46
CA GLY A 59 -1.24 10.54 11.39
C GLY A 59 0.05 11.05 10.74
N SER A 60 1.10 11.32 11.52
CA SER A 60 2.40 11.70 10.96
C SER A 60 3.02 10.53 10.19
N LYS A 61 3.05 9.32 10.77
CA LYS A 61 3.51 8.10 10.09
C LYS A 61 2.78 7.84 8.78
N GLY A 62 1.45 7.91 8.77
CA GLY A 62 0.64 7.77 7.56
C GLY A 62 0.85 8.90 6.55
N GLY A 63 1.04 10.13 7.04
CA GLY A 63 1.38 11.29 6.24
C GLY A 63 2.74 11.16 5.54
N HIS A 64 3.73 10.53 6.17
CA HIS A 64 5.03 10.24 5.55
C HIS A 64 4.91 9.25 4.41
N VAL A 65 4.08 8.21 4.53
CA VAL A 65 3.81 7.25 3.44
C VAL A 65 3.07 7.93 2.28
N ALA A 66 2.12 8.82 2.58
CA ALA A 66 1.47 9.64 1.55
C ALA A 66 2.44 10.65 0.90
N HIS A 67 3.43 11.13 1.66
CA HIS A 67 4.49 11.99 1.16
C HIS A 67 5.52 11.22 0.35
N GLU A 68 5.85 9.95 0.61
CA GLU A 68 6.71 9.15 -0.29
C GLU A 68 6.15 9.11 -1.72
N HIS A 69 4.84 8.94 -1.88
CA HIS A 69 4.19 9.02 -3.20
C HIS A 69 4.07 10.45 -3.78
N GLN A 70 4.21 11.50 -2.97
CA GLN A 70 4.25 12.90 -3.45
C GLN A 70 5.68 13.41 -3.68
N VAL A 71 6.66 12.86 -2.98
CA VAL A 71 8.10 13.11 -3.14
C VAL A 71 8.55 12.58 -4.48
N GLU A 72 7.98 11.48 -4.99
CA GLU A 72 8.21 11.07 -6.38
C GLU A 72 7.90 12.17 -7.39
N LYS A 73 6.94 13.09 -7.11
CA LYS A 73 6.62 14.24 -7.96
C LYS A 73 7.55 15.45 -7.79
N ALA A 74 8.19 15.61 -6.63
CA ALA A 74 9.13 16.70 -6.38
C ALA A 74 10.58 16.30 -6.70
N GLU A 75 10.95 15.05 -6.43
CA GLU A 75 12.23 14.46 -6.79
C GLU A 75 12.32 14.18 -8.29
N THR A 76 11.23 14.03 -9.05
CA THR A 76 11.30 13.91 -10.52
C THR A 76 11.95 15.13 -11.18
N GLU A 77 11.90 16.31 -10.55
CA GLU A 77 12.56 17.49 -11.12
C GLU A 77 14.09 17.41 -11.03
N GLU A 78 14.65 16.83 -9.95
CA GLU A 78 16.10 16.73 -9.71
C GLU A 78 16.68 15.31 -9.98
N SER A 79 15.86 14.26 -9.95
CA SER A 79 16.28 12.85 -10.09
C SER A 79 16.47 12.38 -11.53
N GLY A 80 16.31 13.25 -12.53
CA GLY A 80 16.47 12.85 -13.93
C GLY A 80 15.41 11.84 -14.41
N ARG A 81 14.27 11.74 -13.73
CA ARG A 81 13.10 10.92 -14.11
C ARG A 81 11.95 11.82 -14.56
N ASN A 82 11.18 11.37 -15.54
CA ASN A 82 9.93 11.99 -15.94
C ASN A 82 8.80 11.60 -14.97
N PRO A 83 7.70 12.37 -14.91
CA PRO A 83 6.52 12.02 -14.11
C PRO A 83 5.87 10.69 -14.50
N ASP A 84 6.13 10.19 -15.70
CA ASP A 84 5.69 8.87 -16.19
C ASP A 84 6.63 7.72 -15.77
N GLY A 85 7.66 8.01 -14.96
CA GLY A 85 8.65 7.06 -14.46
C GLY A 85 9.81 6.75 -15.42
N THR A 86 9.76 7.26 -16.66
CA THR A 86 10.85 7.12 -17.63
C THR A 86 12.04 8.03 -17.27
N PHE A 87 13.21 7.83 -17.87
CA PHE A 87 14.34 8.75 -17.68
C PHE A 87 14.14 10.01 -18.53
N LYS A 88 14.48 11.18 -17.98
CA LYS A 88 14.62 12.42 -18.74
C LYS A 88 15.73 12.26 -19.78
N GLU A 89 15.46 12.69 -21.01
CA GLU A 89 16.42 12.65 -22.12
C GLU A 89 17.67 13.47 -21.75
N GLY A 90 18.86 12.89 -21.94
CA GLY A 90 20.13 13.53 -21.58
C GLY A 90 20.42 13.63 -20.08
N SER A 91 19.64 12.99 -19.21
CA SER A 91 19.92 12.99 -17.77
C SER A 91 21.21 12.23 -17.44
N LYS A 92 22.03 12.82 -16.56
CA LYS A 92 23.26 12.18 -16.06
C LYS A 92 22.97 10.83 -15.38
N LEU A 93 21.82 10.73 -14.71
CA LEU A 93 21.37 9.49 -14.07
C LEU A 93 21.20 8.34 -15.09
N ALA A 94 20.58 8.61 -16.24
CA ALA A 94 20.40 7.61 -17.29
C ALA A 94 21.75 7.13 -17.84
N HIS A 95 22.71 8.06 -18.02
CA HIS A 95 24.05 7.72 -18.49
C HIS A 95 24.82 6.86 -17.48
N ASP A 96 24.88 7.28 -16.22
CA ASP A 96 25.62 6.58 -15.16
C ASP A 96 25.06 5.16 -14.92
N LEU A 97 23.74 4.99 -14.97
CA LEU A 97 23.10 3.68 -14.84
C LEU A 97 23.24 2.83 -16.10
N GLY A 98 23.20 3.42 -17.29
CA GLY A 98 23.43 2.71 -18.56
C GLY A 98 24.84 2.13 -18.63
N VAL A 99 25.86 2.87 -18.18
CA VAL A 99 27.24 2.39 -18.07
C VAL A 99 27.33 1.22 -17.08
N LYS A 100 26.75 1.36 -15.87
CA LYS A 100 26.70 0.27 -14.87
C LYS A 100 25.97 -0.98 -15.40
N GLY A 101 24.83 -0.80 -16.06
CA GLY A 101 24.06 -1.89 -16.66
C GLY A 101 24.80 -2.59 -17.80
N GLY A 102 25.51 -1.82 -18.64
CA GLY A 102 26.36 -2.36 -19.71
C GLY A 102 27.49 -3.23 -19.17
N HIS A 103 28.16 -2.78 -18.09
CA HIS A 103 29.21 -3.57 -17.42
C HIS A 103 28.67 -4.84 -16.75
N ALA A 104 27.43 -4.83 -16.24
CA ALA A 104 26.80 -6.02 -15.68
C ALA A 104 26.51 -7.10 -16.74
N SER A 105 26.38 -6.74 -18.02
CA SER A 105 26.15 -7.69 -19.12
C SER A 105 27.43 -8.33 -19.69
N HIS A 106 28.62 -7.88 -19.27
CA HIS A 106 29.91 -8.35 -19.80
C HIS A 106 30.73 -9.18 -18.79
N GLN A 107 30.09 -9.67 -17.73
CA GLN A 107 30.60 -10.76 -16.89
C GLN A 107 29.72 -12.00 -17.05
N GLN A 108 29.88 -12.70 -18.18
CA GLN A 108 29.65 -14.13 -18.32
C GLN A 108 30.67 -14.71 -19.29
#